data_AF-A0A935EX13-F1
#
_entry.id   AF-A0A935EX13-F1
#
_cell.length_a   1.000
_cell.length_b   1.000
_cell.length_c   1.000
_cell.angle_alpha   90.00
_cell.angle_beta   90.00
_cell.angle_gamma   90.00
#
_symmetry.space_group_name_H-M   'P 1'
#
loop_
_entity.id
_entity.type
_entity.pdbx_description
1 polymer ?
#
loop_
_entity_poly.entity_id
_entity_poly.type
_entity_poly.pdbx_seq_one_letter_code
_entity_poly.pdbx_strand_id
1 'polypeptide(L)'
;MSTPLPPGQRESADFHRFGLPQFAQRFPKETSSCALDVTGSVTRQLHLTDALQGLPRIEQVCDFHCVTTWSYRALRWEGVRFIDFYTRVIQPQAAPQASATLVALRGQDGARTGMLLEDLLAPDVLLADRLNGQPISVDHGAPLRLIAPAHYGYKWVKHLSRIEFREPAAGYRVSGLSFMDHPRARVAHEERGRVIPGWLLRFLYRPLIRGTVSRFAKASESRNASWPAQR
;
A
#
# COMPACT_ATOMS: atom_id res chain seq x y z
N MET A 1 -11.80 -11.17 -22.54
CA MET A 1 -12.96 -11.21 -21.61
C MET A 1 -12.49 -10.68 -20.27
N SER A 2 -13.15 -9.67 -19.70
CA SER A 2 -12.74 -9.10 -18.41
C SER A 2 -13.04 -10.08 -17.28
N THR A 3 -12.06 -10.33 -16.39
CA THR A 3 -12.25 -11.16 -15.21
C THR A 3 -13.39 -10.61 -14.37
N PRO A 4 -14.33 -11.41 -13.84
CA PRO A 4 -15.38 -10.89 -12.96
C PRO A 4 -14.78 -10.19 -11.75
N LEU A 5 -15.47 -9.17 -11.25
CA LEU A 5 -15.04 -8.51 -10.02
C LEU A 5 -15.12 -9.48 -8.83
N PRO A 6 -14.22 -9.35 -7.84
CA PRO A 6 -14.32 -10.13 -6.62
C PRO A 6 -15.66 -9.91 -5.92
N PRO A 7 -16.14 -10.90 -5.16
CA PRO A 7 -17.42 -10.81 -4.49
C PRO A 7 -17.58 -9.55 -3.62
N GLY A 8 -18.75 -8.93 -3.74
CA GLY A 8 -19.11 -7.73 -3.01
C GLY A 8 -18.45 -6.44 -3.49
N GLN A 9 -17.65 -6.48 -4.56
CA GLN A 9 -17.05 -5.28 -5.17
C GLN A 9 -17.99 -4.60 -6.17
N ARG A 10 -17.84 -3.29 -6.32
CA ARG A 10 -18.47 -2.48 -7.36
C ARG A 10 -17.40 -1.69 -8.11
N GLU A 11 -17.48 -1.67 -9.43
CA GLU A 11 -16.57 -0.86 -10.22
C GLU A 11 -16.82 0.63 -9.94
N SER A 12 -15.73 1.36 -9.74
CA SER A 12 -15.71 2.81 -9.61
C SER A 12 -15.35 3.42 -10.95
N ALA A 13 -15.98 4.55 -11.29
CA ALA A 13 -15.64 5.32 -12.49
C ALA A 13 -14.25 5.96 -12.39
N ASP A 14 -13.80 6.27 -11.16
CA ASP A 14 -12.51 6.91 -10.91
C ASP A 14 -11.67 6.15 -9.87
N PHE A 15 -10.35 6.29 -9.98
CA PHE A 15 -9.42 5.82 -8.97
C PHE A 15 -9.23 6.89 -7.90
N HIS A 16 -10.09 6.90 -6.88
CA HIS A 16 -10.07 7.94 -5.86
C HIS A 16 -8.89 7.82 -4.86
N ARG A 17 -8.42 8.96 -4.33
CA ARG A 17 -7.66 8.96 -3.07
C ARG A 17 -8.60 8.56 -1.93
N PHE A 18 -8.25 7.49 -1.22
CA PHE A 18 -9.10 6.90 -0.19
C PHE A 18 -8.26 6.32 0.95
N GLY A 19 -8.83 6.28 2.16
CA GLY A 19 -8.20 5.75 3.36
C GLY A 19 -9.04 6.04 4.60
N LEU A 20 -8.46 5.85 5.80
CA LEU A 20 -9.15 6.26 7.02
C LEU A 20 -9.22 7.79 7.12
N PRO A 21 -10.33 8.38 7.58
CA PRO A 21 -10.53 9.83 7.60
C PRO A 21 -9.42 10.65 8.25
N GLN A 22 -8.75 10.13 9.29
CA GLN A 22 -7.66 10.84 9.97
C GLN A 22 -6.41 11.06 9.10
N PHE A 23 -6.27 10.34 7.99
CA PHE A 23 -5.17 10.53 7.04
C PHE A 23 -5.54 11.50 5.90
N ALA A 24 -6.77 12.02 5.84
CA ALA A 24 -7.21 12.86 4.73
C ALA A 24 -6.33 14.10 4.51
N GLN A 25 -5.93 14.78 5.58
CA GLN A 25 -5.06 15.96 5.50
C GLN A 25 -3.57 15.65 5.65
N ARG A 26 -3.17 14.38 5.62
CA ARG A 26 -1.76 13.98 5.73
C ARG A 26 -1.18 13.71 4.35
N PHE A 27 0.00 14.29 4.11
CA PHE A 27 0.71 14.25 2.84
C PHE A 27 2.20 13.95 3.10
N PRO A 28 2.92 13.43 2.10
CA PRO A 28 4.36 13.21 2.21
C PRO A 28 5.08 14.55 2.38
N LYS A 29 6.22 14.51 3.06
CA LYS A 29 7.09 15.69 3.21
C LYS A 29 8.02 15.85 2.02
N GLU A 30 8.44 14.73 1.44
CA GLU A 30 9.39 14.66 0.33
C GLU A 30 8.82 13.77 -0.79
N THR A 31 8.97 14.21 -2.04
CA THR A 31 8.46 13.52 -3.23
C THR A 31 9.45 13.51 -4.40
N SER A 32 10.61 14.14 -4.26
CA SER A 32 11.65 14.21 -5.29
C SER A 32 12.50 12.94 -5.38
N SER A 33 12.56 12.13 -4.32
CA SER A 33 13.35 10.90 -4.27
C SER A 33 12.61 9.75 -3.60
N CYS A 34 12.91 8.51 -4.01
CA CYS A 34 12.37 7.29 -3.40
C CYS A 34 13.17 6.89 -2.14
N ALA A 35 13.32 7.81 -1.18
CA ALA A 35 14.05 7.53 0.05
C ALA A 35 13.35 6.48 0.92
N LEU A 36 14.09 5.50 1.42
CA LEU A 36 13.55 4.34 2.13
C LEU A 36 14.48 3.84 3.24
N ASP A 37 13.94 3.70 4.44
CA ASP A 37 14.60 3.06 5.57
C ASP A 37 14.34 1.55 5.60
N VAL A 38 15.37 0.74 5.84
CA VAL A 38 15.25 -0.69 6.17
C VAL A 38 15.74 -0.92 7.59
N THR A 39 14.85 -1.34 8.49
CA THR A 39 15.12 -1.41 9.94
C THR A 39 14.58 -2.69 10.58
N GLY A 40 14.74 -2.82 11.90
CA GLY A 40 14.16 -3.89 12.71
C GLY A 40 15.13 -5.06 12.93
N SER A 41 14.64 -6.28 12.83
CA SER A 41 15.38 -7.55 12.96
C SER A 41 16.31 -7.80 11.75
N VAL A 42 17.28 -6.92 11.56
CA VAL A 42 18.29 -6.93 10.49
C VAL A 42 19.68 -6.77 11.10
N THR A 43 20.71 -7.34 10.48
CA THR A 43 22.12 -7.15 10.92
C THR A 43 22.58 -5.72 10.74
N ARG A 44 22.15 -5.05 9.67
CA ARG A 44 22.50 -3.65 9.38
C ARG A 44 21.26 -2.87 8.95
N GLN A 45 21.00 -1.73 9.59
CA GLN A 45 19.97 -0.82 9.13
C GLN A 45 20.45 -0.06 7.89
N LEU A 46 19.56 0.12 6.92
CA LEU A 46 19.85 0.84 5.69
C LEU A 46 19.05 2.14 5.65
N HIS A 47 19.69 3.18 5.13
CA HIS A 47 19.04 4.41 4.71
C HIS A 47 19.35 4.61 3.23
N LEU A 48 18.37 4.32 2.38
CA LEU A 48 18.49 4.44 0.94
C LEU A 48 17.97 5.81 0.53
N THR A 49 18.78 6.60 -0.17
CA THR A 49 18.35 7.91 -0.71
C THR A 49 17.50 7.75 -1.96
N ASP A 50 17.73 6.68 -2.74
CA ASP A 50 16.88 6.23 -3.84
C ASP A 50 16.80 4.69 -3.82
N ALA A 51 15.65 4.17 -3.41
CA ALA A 51 15.43 2.73 -3.26
C ALA A 51 15.37 1.95 -4.58
N LEU A 52 15.08 2.61 -5.71
CA LEU A 52 14.86 1.92 -6.98
C LEU A 52 16.07 1.99 -7.93
N GLN A 53 17.11 2.73 -7.54
CA GLN A 53 18.26 3.00 -8.39
C GLN A 53 18.97 1.72 -8.86
N GLY A 54 19.14 1.59 -10.17
CA GLY A 54 19.91 0.49 -10.79
C GLY A 54 19.24 -0.89 -10.76
N LEU A 55 17.96 -0.97 -10.35
CA LEU A 55 17.24 -2.24 -10.26
C LEU A 55 16.41 -2.53 -11.53
N PRO A 56 16.14 -3.83 -11.83
CA PRO A 56 15.30 -4.20 -12.96
C PRO A 56 13.90 -3.64 -12.79
N ARG A 57 13.42 -2.95 -13.83
CA ARG A 57 12.09 -2.35 -13.85
C ARG A 57 11.11 -3.23 -14.63
N ILE A 58 9.86 -3.26 -14.19
CA ILE A 58 8.76 -3.93 -14.88
C ILE A 58 7.55 -3.01 -14.98
N GLU A 59 6.71 -3.29 -15.98
CA GLU A 59 5.35 -2.77 -16.06
C GLU A 59 4.38 -3.91 -15.69
N GLN A 60 3.36 -3.60 -14.89
CA GLN A 60 2.32 -4.54 -14.47
C GLN A 60 0.95 -3.87 -14.53
N VAL A 61 -0.01 -4.53 -15.16
CA VAL A 61 -1.42 -4.12 -15.13
C VAL A 61 -2.16 -4.96 -14.08
N CYS A 62 -2.79 -4.31 -13.11
CA CYS A 62 -3.59 -4.99 -12.10
C CYS A 62 -4.81 -4.17 -11.66
N ASP A 63 -5.82 -4.88 -11.16
CA ASP A 63 -7.00 -4.26 -10.56
C ASP A 63 -6.71 -3.86 -9.10
N PHE A 64 -7.34 -2.77 -8.66
CA PHE A 64 -7.34 -2.34 -7.26
C PHE A 64 -8.67 -2.67 -6.63
N HIS A 65 -8.63 -3.33 -5.46
CA HIS A 65 -9.82 -3.68 -4.69
C HIS A 65 -9.78 -3.03 -3.31
N CYS A 66 -10.73 -2.15 -3.01
CA CYS A 66 -10.87 -1.58 -1.69
C CYS A 66 -11.60 -2.55 -0.75
N VAL A 67 -11.20 -2.58 0.52
CA VAL A 67 -11.91 -3.34 1.55
C VAL A 67 -13.34 -2.83 1.76
N THR A 68 -13.59 -1.56 1.44
CA THR A 68 -14.90 -0.88 1.55
C THR A 68 -15.82 -1.07 0.34
N THR A 69 -15.63 -2.11 -0.48
CA THR A 69 -16.56 -2.57 -1.54
C THR A 69 -16.54 -1.85 -2.90
N TRP A 70 -15.49 -1.08 -3.19
CA TRP A 70 -15.28 -0.53 -4.54
C TRP A 70 -13.96 -1.01 -5.14
N SER A 71 -13.92 -1.09 -6.47
CA SER A 71 -12.75 -1.50 -7.24
C SER A 71 -12.49 -0.58 -8.42
N TYR A 72 -11.25 -0.46 -8.84
CA TYR A 72 -10.86 0.25 -10.05
C TYR A 72 -9.93 -0.64 -10.86
N ARG A 73 -10.13 -0.71 -12.17
CA ARG A 73 -9.54 -1.76 -13.01
C ARG A 73 -8.39 -1.27 -13.86
N ALA A 74 -7.58 -2.23 -14.31
CA ALA A 74 -6.56 -2.03 -15.34
C ALA A 74 -5.58 -0.87 -15.04
N LEU A 75 -5.16 -0.72 -13.77
CA LEU A 75 -4.13 0.24 -13.40
C LEU A 75 -2.78 -0.28 -13.86
N ARG A 76 -2.06 0.53 -14.64
CA ARG A 76 -0.75 0.19 -15.18
C ARG A 76 0.33 0.79 -14.30
N TRP A 77 0.95 -0.03 -13.47
CA TRP A 77 2.03 0.36 -12.57
C TRP A 77 3.38 0.05 -13.18
N GLU A 78 4.37 0.88 -12.91
CA GLU A 78 5.77 0.57 -13.22
C GLU A 78 6.65 0.77 -11.99
N GLY A 79 7.68 -0.06 -11.87
CA GLY A 79 8.58 -0.04 -10.72
C GLY A 79 9.45 -1.28 -10.64
N VAL A 80 9.83 -1.68 -9.42
CA VAL A 80 10.69 -2.83 -9.15
C VAL A 80 9.91 -3.88 -8.37
N ARG A 81 9.99 -5.16 -8.76
CA ARG A 81 9.34 -6.22 -7.98
C ARG A 81 9.95 -6.28 -6.58
N PHE A 82 9.11 -6.45 -5.57
CA PHE A 82 9.60 -6.51 -4.19
C PHE A 82 10.59 -7.65 -3.99
N ILE A 83 10.38 -8.80 -4.64
CA ILE A 83 11.34 -9.92 -4.62
C ILE A 83 12.72 -9.55 -5.20
N ASP A 84 12.77 -8.74 -6.27
CA ASP A 84 14.03 -8.27 -6.85
C ASP A 84 14.72 -7.25 -5.93
N PHE A 85 13.95 -6.34 -5.35
CA PHE A 85 14.46 -5.40 -4.33
C PHE A 85 14.99 -6.14 -3.09
N TYR A 86 14.26 -7.14 -2.62
CA TYR A 86 14.64 -7.95 -1.47
C TYR A 86 15.96 -8.70 -1.74
N THR A 87 16.04 -9.44 -2.85
CA THR A 87 17.19 -10.28 -3.17
C THR A 87 18.44 -9.48 -3.55
N ARG A 88 18.29 -8.32 -4.21
CA ARG A 88 19.45 -7.52 -4.67
C ARG A 88 19.88 -6.43 -3.71
N VAL A 89 19.01 -5.96 -2.82
CA VAL A 89 19.29 -4.86 -1.89
C VAL A 89 19.18 -5.31 -0.44
N ILE A 90 17.98 -5.70 0.00
CA ILE A 90 17.74 -5.96 1.44
C ILE A 90 18.58 -7.13 1.94
N GLN A 91 18.49 -8.28 1.30
CA GLN A 91 19.15 -9.51 1.75
C GLN A 91 20.68 -9.35 1.80
N PRO A 92 21.39 -8.87 0.76
CA PRO A 92 22.84 -8.73 0.81
C PRO A 92 23.35 -7.60 1.71
N GLN A 93 22.58 -6.52 1.92
CA GLN A 93 23.06 -5.33 2.63
C GLN A 93 22.54 -5.22 4.07
N ALA A 94 21.28 -5.59 4.32
CA ALA A 94 20.67 -5.54 5.65
C ALA A 94 20.72 -6.88 6.39
N ALA A 95 20.68 -7.99 5.63
CA ALA A 95 20.60 -9.36 6.14
C ALA A 95 19.52 -9.54 7.25
N PRO A 96 18.23 -9.53 6.88
CA PRO A 96 17.15 -9.83 7.84
C PRO A 96 17.32 -11.19 8.51
N GLN A 97 17.01 -11.27 9.80
CA GLN A 97 17.03 -12.53 10.54
C GLN A 97 16.01 -13.51 9.94
N ALA A 98 16.33 -14.81 9.92
CA ALA A 98 15.42 -15.83 9.38
C ALA A 98 14.09 -15.93 10.15
N SER A 99 14.08 -15.59 11.43
CA SER A 99 12.87 -15.50 12.27
C SER A 99 11.99 -14.28 11.94
N ALA A 100 12.50 -13.29 11.19
CA ALA A 100 11.81 -12.05 10.90
C ALA A 100 10.81 -12.17 9.72
N THR A 101 9.77 -12.97 9.91
CA THR A 101 8.79 -13.30 8.86
C THR A 101 7.67 -12.27 8.72
N LEU A 102 7.65 -11.23 9.56
CA LEU A 102 6.67 -10.16 9.54
C LEU A 102 7.35 -8.84 9.16
N VAL A 103 6.72 -8.07 8.26
CA VAL A 103 7.23 -6.80 7.77
C VAL A 103 6.22 -5.69 8.06
N ALA A 104 6.64 -4.70 8.85
CA ALA A 104 5.90 -3.47 9.09
C ALA A 104 6.28 -2.41 8.06
N LEU A 105 5.29 -1.88 7.35
CA LEU A 105 5.44 -0.91 6.28
C LEU A 105 4.88 0.43 6.74
N ARG A 106 5.59 1.52 6.49
CA ARG A 106 5.17 2.87 6.90
C ARG A 106 5.29 3.88 5.77
N GLY A 107 4.26 4.71 5.64
CA GLY A 107 4.24 5.86 4.75
C GLY A 107 4.69 7.14 5.46
N GLN A 108 5.15 8.13 4.69
CA GLN A 108 5.50 9.47 5.19
C GLN A 108 4.31 10.20 5.82
N ASP A 109 3.09 9.89 5.40
CA ASP A 109 1.81 10.40 5.95
C ASP A 109 1.44 9.76 7.31
N GLY A 110 2.30 8.87 7.82
CA GLY A 110 2.11 8.13 9.05
C GLY A 110 1.19 6.91 8.91
N ALA A 111 0.71 6.59 7.71
CA ALA A 111 -0.03 5.35 7.47
C ALA A 111 0.90 4.16 7.72
N ARG A 112 0.36 3.09 8.32
CA ARG A 112 1.11 1.87 8.63
C ARG A 112 0.28 0.66 8.28
N THR A 113 0.96 -0.35 7.76
CA THR A 113 0.39 -1.69 7.62
C THR A 113 1.48 -2.73 7.92
N GLY A 114 1.09 -4.00 7.99
CA GLY A 114 2.03 -5.09 8.11
C GLY A 114 1.59 -6.26 7.25
N MET A 115 2.56 -6.99 6.72
CA MET A 115 2.37 -8.13 5.83
C MET A 115 3.39 -9.20 6.19
N LEU A 116 3.07 -10.46 5.91
CA LEU A 116 4.07 -11.51 6.01
C LEU A 116 5.09 -11.32 4.90
N LEU A 117 6.34 -11.66 5.17
CA LEU A 117 7.43 -11.57 4.21
C LEU A 117 7.11 -12.43 2.97
N GLU A 118 6.57 -13.63 3.15
CA GLU A 118 6.13 -14.50 2.04
C GLU A 118 5.10 -13.82 1.12
N ASP A 119 4.21 -13.01 1.67
CA ASP A 119 3.18 -12.30 0.90
C ASP A 119 3.79 -11.16 0.10
N LEU A 120 4.84 -10.52 0.63
CA LEU A 120 5.60 -9.48 -0.07
C LEU A 120 6.56 -10.03 -1.13
N LEU A 121 7.05 -11.26 -0.95
CA LEU A 121 7.92 -11.94 -1.91
C LEU A 121 7.14 -12.58 -3.07
N ALA A 122 5.81 -12.45 -3.10
CA ALA A 122 5.00 -12.88 -4.22
C ALA A 122 5.40 -12.15 -5.53
N PRO A 123 5.33 -12.83 -6.69
CA PRO A 123 5.89 -12.32 -7.95
C PRO A 123 5.18 -11.08 -8.51
N ASP A 124 3.97 -10.79 -8.05
CA ASP A 124 3.11 -9.69 -8.48
C ASP A 124 3.16 -8.47 -7.52
N VAL A 125 3.99 -8.52 -6.48
CA VAL A 125 4.19 -7.41 -5.54
C VAL A 125 5.26 -6.46 -6.08
N LEU A 126 4.92 -5.18 -6.16
CA LEU A 126 5.70 -4.15 -6.82
C LEU A 126 5.93 -2.95 -5.89
N LEU A 127 7.15 -2.42 -5.90
CA LEU A 127 7.47 -1.08 -5.42
C LEU A 127 7.39 -0.14 -6.62
N ALA A 128 6.31 0.63 -6.70
CA ALA A 128 5.98 1.47 -7.85
C ALA A 128 6.24 2.95 -7.59
N ASP A 129 6.77 3.62 -8.60
CA ASP A 129 7.01 5.07 -8.69
C ASP A 129 6.28 5.70 -9.90
N ARG A 130 5.73 4.89 -10.81
CA ARG A 130 4.89 5.37 -11.94
C ARG A 130 3.53 4.68 -12.00
N LEU A 131 2.53 5.42 -12.48
CA LEU A 131 1.17 4.98 -12.73
C LEU A 131 0.70 5.53 -14.09
N ASN A 132 0.19 4.64 -14.94
CA ASN A 132 -0.33 4.95 -16.27
C ASN A 132 0.68 5.69 -17.17
N GLY A 133 1.97 5.37 -17.05
CA GLY A 133 3.03 5.99 -17.83
C GLY A 133 3.44 7.39 -17.36
N GLN A 134 3.02 7.81 -16.16
CA GLN A 134 3.41 9.08 -15.52
C GLN A 134 3.96 8.81 -14.12
N PRO A 135 4.81 9.69 -13.56
CA PRO A 135 5.16 9.62 -12.13
C PRO A 135 3.89 9.57 -11.27
N ILE A 136 3.89 8.75 -10.21
CA ILE A 136 2.75 8.64 -9.31
C ILE A 136 2.45 10.03 -8.73
N SER A 137 1.19 10.43 -8.69
CA SER A 137 0.78 11.67 -8.03
C SER A 137 0.86 11.54 -6.51
N VAL A 138 0.98 12.67 -5.80
CA VAL A 138 0.91 12.67 -4.33
C VAL A 138 -0.35 11.96 -3.84
N ASP A 139 -1.50 12.18 -4.47
CA ASP A 139 -2.75 11.53 -4.05
C ASP A 139 -2.74 9.99 -4.17
N HIS A 140 -1.92 9.48 -5.09
CA HIS A 140 -1.76 8.06 -5.34
C HIS A 140 -0.52 7.44 -4.70
N GLY A 141 0.28 8.21 -3.97
CA GLY A 141 1.31 7.68 -3.07
C GLY A 141 2.76 7.99 -3.46
N ALA A 142 3.02 9.04 -4.24
CA ALA A 142 4.38 9.48 -4.56
C ALA A 142 5.23 9.69 -3.30
N PRO A 143 6.55 9.45 -3.33
CA PRO A 143 7.35 9.04 -4.49
C PRO A 143 7.30 7.53 -4.74
N LEU A 144 6.98 6.75 -3.70
CA LEU A 144 7.04 5.29 -3.73
C LEU A 144 5.77 4.69 -3.11
N ARG A 145 5.19 3.69 -3.78
CA ARG A 145 4.01 2.97 -3.31
C ARG A 145 4.20 1.47 -3.42
N LEU A 146 3.76 0.74 -2.40
CA LEU A 146 3.61 -0.70 -2.48
C LEU A 146 2.34 -1.07 -3.25
N ILE A 147 2.44 -2.02 -4.16
CA ILE A 147 1.35 -2.64 -4.92
C ILE A 147 1.33 -4.13 -4.62
N ALA A 148 0.19 -4.67 -4.20
CA ALA A 148 0.06 -6.08 -3.83
C ALA A 148 -1.31 -6.64 -4.29
N PRO A 149 -1.46 -7.02 -5.57
CA PRO A 149 -2.75 -7.33 -6.23
C PRO A 149 -3.65 -8.33 -5.49
N ALA A 150 -3.05 -9.34 -4.86
CA ALA A 150 -3.80 -10.33 -4.09
C ALA A 150 -4.42 -9.80 -2.77
N HIS A 151 -4.09 -8.58 -2.36
CA HIS A 151 -4.49 -7.98 -1.08
C HIS A 151 -5.35 -6.73 -1.26
N TYR A 152 -6.25 -6.45 -0.31
CA TYR A 152 -7.03 -5.21 -0.32
C TYR A 152 -6.15 -3.96 -0.23
N GLY A 153 -6.61 -2.89 -0.87
CA GLY A 153 -5.84 -1.67 -1.11
C GLY A 153 -5.29 -0.95 0.12
N TYR A 154 -5.77 -1.22 1.33
CA TYR A 154 -5.18 -0.64 2.54
C TYR A 154 -3.80 -1.25 2.89
N LYS A 155 -3.46 -2.42 2.31
CA LYS A 155 -2.11 -2.99 2.36
C LYS A 155 -1.13 -2.29 1.40
N TRP A 156 -1.64 -1.57 0.41
CA TRP A 156 -0.84 -0.90 -0.63
C TRP A 156 -0.37 0.47 -0.14
N VAL A 157 0.58 0.45 0.80
CA VAL A 157 1.06 1.65 1.50
C VAL A 157 1.52 2.72 0.51
N LYS A 158 0.91 3.90 0.63
CA LYS A 158 1.29 5.12 -0.08
C LYS A 158 2.47 5.77 0.60
N HIS A 159 3.27 6.54 -0.14
CA HIS A 159 4.35 7.34 0.42
C HIS A 159 5.37 6.50 1.19
N LEU A 160 5.61 5.26 0.76
CA LEU A 160 6.39 4.28 1.49
C LEU A 160 7.77 4.85 1.80
N SER A 161 8.12 4.87 3.09
CA SER A 161 9.38 5.43 3.59
C SER A 161 10.10 4.50 4.57
N ARG A 162 9.45 3.44 5.05
CA ARG A 162 10.12 2.46 5.92
C ARG A 162 9.59 1.04 5.74
N ILE A 163 10.52 0.09 5.67
CA ILE A 163 10.34 -1.35 5.75
C ILE A 163 11.03 -1.82 7.04
N GLU A 164 10.26 -2.38 7.97
CA GLU A 164 10.76 -2.80 9.27
C GLU A 164 10.50 -4.29 9.47
N PHE A 165 11.57 -5.10 9.48
CA PHE A 165 11.52 -6.54 9.72
C PHE A 165 11.31 -6.84 11.19
N ARG A 166 10.45 -7.80 11.50
CA ARG A 166 10.08 -8.16 12.86
C ARG A 166 9.89 -9.66 12.96
N GLU A 167 10.26 -10.21 14.10
CA GLU A 167 9.79 -11.54 14.47
C GLU A 167 8.27 -11.50 14.69
N PRO A 168 7.54 -12.54 14.28
CA PRO A 168 6.11 -12.64 14.56
C PRO A 168 5.91 -12.86 16.07
N ALA A 169 5.75 -11.77 16.83
CA ALA A 169 5.31 -11.86 18.22
C ALA A 169 3.85 -12.31 18.28
N ALA A 170 3.51 -13.12 19.28
CA ALA A 170 2.12 -13.43 19.60
C ALA A 170 1.36 -12.11 19.89
N GLY A 171 0.56 -11.66 18.91
CA GLY A 171 -0.25 -10.44 19.04
C GLY A 171 0.23 -9.21 18.27
N TYR A 172 1.09 -9.32 17.26
CA TYR A 172 1.33 -8.19 16.36
C TYR A 172 0.02 -7.76 15.68
N ARG A 173 -0.46 -6.57 16.08
CA ARG A 173 -1.65 -5.92 15.55
C ARG A 173 -1.23 -4.83 14.59
N VAL A 174 -1.56 -5.01 13.32
CA VAL A 174 -1.30 -4.01 12.27
C VAL A 174 -2.16 -2.74 12.47
N SER A 175 -3.34 -2.90 13.08
CA SER A 175 -4.34 -1.83 13.27
C SER A 175 -4.88 -1.82 14.70
N GLY A 176 -5.15 -0.62 15.22
CA GLY A 176 -5.45 -0.35 16.63
C GLY A 176 -6.75 -0.95 17.20
N LEU A 177 -7.64 -1.49 16.36
CA LEU A 177 -8.88 -2.11 16.80
C LEU A 177 -8.96 -3.57 16.33
N SER A 178 -9.11 -4.50 17.28
CA SER A 178 -9.07 -5.95 17.04
C SER A 178 -10.09 -6.47 16.01
N PHE A 179 -11.20 -5.76 15.81
CA PHE A 179 -12.24 -6.17 14.87
C PHE A 179 -11.92 -5.76 13.42
N MET A 180 -11.02 -4.77 13.23
CA MET A 180 -10.55 -4.32 11.92
C MET A 180 -9.27 -5.04 11.49
N ASP A 181 -8.82 -6.02 12.28
CA ASP A 181 -7.66 -6.83 11.93
C ASP A 181 -8.06 -7.94 10.95
N HIS A 182 -7.21 -8.17 9.97
CA HIS A 182 -7.45 -9.10 8.87
C HIS A 182 -6.31 -10.11 8.86
N PRO A 183 -6.58 -11.42 8.74
CA PRO A 183 -5.53 -12.45 8.76
C PRO A 183 -4.40 -12.16 7.77
N ARG A 184 -4.74 -11.97 6.50
CA ARG A 184 -3.82 -11.48 5.46
C ARG A 184 -4.40 -10.32 4.65
N ALA A 185 -5.73 -10.18 4.60
CA ALA A 185 -6.51 -9.29 3.74
C ALA A 185 -6.55 -9.72 2.28
N ARG A 186 -6.62 -11.03 2.04
CA ARG A 186 -6.72 -11.62 0.70
C ARG A 186 -8.06 -11.30 0.04
N VAL A 187 -7.99 -10.78 -1.19
CA VAL A 187 -9.17 -10.40 -1.97
C VAL A 187 -10.03 -11.61 -2.33
N ALA A 188 -9.37 -12.69 -2.76
CA ALA A 188 -10.03 -13.92 -3.22
C ALA A 188 -10.83 -14.64 -2.12
N HIS A 189 -10.46 -14.44 -0.85
CA HIS A 189 -11.08 -15.07 0.31
C HIS A 189 -12.09 -14.16 1.04
N GLU A 190 -12.41 -12.98 0.49
CA GLU A 190 -13.24 -11.97 1.17
C GLU A 190 -12.77 -11.66 2.61
N GLU A 191 -11.45 -11.65 2.87
CA GLU A 191 -10.91 -11.36 4.19
C GLU A 191 -11.07 -9.87 4.52
N ARG A 192 -12.24 -9.50 5.08
CA ARG A 192 -12.64 -8.12 5.46
C ARG A 192 -12.67 -7.89 6.97
N GLY A 193 -12.46 -8.94 7.75
CA GLY A 193 -12.40 -8.90 9.20
C GLY A 193 -12.30 -10.32 9.75
N ARG A 194 -11.81 -10.44 10.98
CA ARG A 194 -11.61 -11.75 11.62
C ARG A 194 -12.90 -12.34 12.22
N VAL A 195 -13.79 -11.47 12.69
CA VAL A 195 -14.94 -11.86 13.54
C VAL A 195 -16.27 -11.55 12.87
N ILE A 196 -16.38 -10.40 12.21
CA ILE A 196 -17.64 -9.94 11.62
C ILE A 196 -17.79 -10.55 10.23
N PRO A 197 -18.93 -11.19 9.90
CA PRO A 197 -19.19 -11.72 8.58
C PRO A 197 -19.04 -10.65 7.48
N GLY A 198 -18.39 -11.00 6.37
CA GLY A 198 -18.10 -10.07 5.28
C GLY A 198 -19.34 -9.35 4.77
N TRP A 199 -20.48 -10.04 4.66
CA TRP A 199 -21.73 -9.43 4.19
C TRP A 199 -22.22 -8.26 5.04
N LEU A 200 -22.02 -8.32 6.36
CA LEU A 200 -22.41 -7.26 7.29
C LEU A 200 -21.45 -6.07 7.16
N LEU A 201 -20.14 -6.33 7.07
CA LEU A 201 -19.15 -5.26 6.84
C LEU A 201 -19.40 -4.53 5.52
N ARG A 202 -19.79 -5.25 4.45
CA ARG A 202 -20.17 -4.64 3.17
C ARG A 202 -21.32 -3.65 3.34
N PHE A 203 -22.34 -4.04 4.11
CA PHE A 203 -23.49 -3.18 4.39
C PHE A 203 -23.07 -1.92 5.17
N LEU A 204 -22.24 -2.09 6.19
CA LEU A 204 -21.78 -0.98 7.04
C LEU A 204 -20.81 -0.01 6.32
N TYR A 205 -19.95 -0.50 5.42
CA TYR A 205 -18.96 0.36 4.75
C TYR A 205 -19.52 1.21 3.62
N ARG A 206 -20.50 0.70 2.88
CA ARG A 206 -21.09 1.38 1.71
C ARG A 206 -21.50 2.83 1.92
N PRO A 207 -22.26 3.18 2.98
CA PRO A 207 -22.67 4.58 3.18
C PRO A 207 -21.48 5.52 3.45
N LEU A 208 -20.35 5.00 3.93
CA LEU A 208 -19.17 5.80 4.29
C LEU A 208 -18.31 6.19 3.08
N ILE A 209 -18.46 5.53 1.94
CA ILE A 209 -17.57 5.69 0.77
C ILE A 209 -17.65 7.13 0.24
N ARG A 210 -18.86 7.62 -0.08
CA ARG A 210 -19.05 8.95 -0.69
C ARG A 210 -18.51 10.08 0.20
N GLY A 211 -18.82 10.04 1.49
CA GLY A 211 -18.33 11.02 2.46
C GLY A 211 -16.81 10.98 2.61
N THR A 212 -16.22 9.78 2.57
CA THR A 212 -14.77 9.63 2.64
C THR A 212 -14.09 10.15 1.36
N VAL A 213 -14.59 9.79 0.17
CA VAL A 213 -14.08 10.31 -1.11
C VAL A 213 -14.13 11.84 -1.13
N SER A 214 -15.26 12.45 -0.77
CA SER A 214 -15.39 13.91 -0.72
C SER A 214 -14.40 14.56 0.25
N ARG A 215 -14.21 13.96 1.43
CA ARG A 215 -13.24 14.46 2.42
C ARG A 215 -11.81 14.45 1.89
N PHE A 216 -11.40 13.36 1.24
CA PHE A 216 -10.06 13.26 0.66
C PHE A 216 -9.89 14.20 -0.54
N ALA A 217 -10.90 14.35 -1.40
CA ALA A 217 -10.89 15.29 -2.53
C ALA A 217 -10.68 16.74 -2.06
N LYS A 218 -11.48 17.19 -1.07
CA LYS A 218 -11.33 18.53 -0.47
C LYS A 218 -9.92 18.77 0.11
N ALA A 219 -9.34 17.76 0.75
CA ALA A 219 -7.99 17.86 1.29
C ALA A 219 -6.93 18.00 0.18
N SER A 220 -7.10 17.26 -0.93
CA SER A 220 -6.21 17.35 -2.09
C SER A 220 -6.33 18.70 -2.81
N GLU A 221 -7.56 19.21 -2.97
CA GLU A 221 -7.82 20.56 -3.50
C GLU A 221 -7.15 21.64 -2.63
N SER A 222 -7.35 21.58 -1.32
CA SER A 222 -6.74 22.52 -0.37
C SER A 222 -5.21 22.50 -0.45
N ARG A 223 -4.60 21.31 -0.55
CA ARG A 223 -3.14 21.19 -0.72
C ARG A 223 -2.66 21.84 -2.02
N ASN A 224 -3.33 21.54 -3.13
CA ASN A 224 -2.96 22.07 -4.44
C ASN A 224 -3.10 23.60 -4.50
N ALA A 225 -4.07 24.17 -3.76
CA ALA A 225 -4.22 25.62 -3.62
C ALA A 225 -3.10 26.26 -2.78
N SER A 226 -2.67 25.61 -1.70
CA SER A 226 -1.59 26.12 -0.83
C SER A 226 -0.19 25.91 -1.39
N TRP A 227 0.00 24.92 -2.26
CA TRP A 227 1.28 24.58 -2.87
C TRP A 227 1.06 24.25 -4.35
N PRO A 228 0.86 25.26 -5.22
CA PRO A 228 0.77 25.02 -6.64
C PRO A 228 2.04 24.29 -7.07
N ALA A 229 1.88 23.14 -7.72
CA ALA A 229 3.01 22.39 -8.24
C ALA A 229 3.91 23.35 -9.03
N GLN A 230 5.18 23.45 -8.64
CA GLN A 230 6.18 24.13 -9.46
C GLN A 230 6.17 23.41 -10.81
N ARG A 231 5.69 24.11 -11.84
CA ARG A 231 5.60 23.59 -13.21
C ARG A 231 6.99 23.37 -13.78
#